data_AF-A0A7S3I8W4-F1
#
_entry.id   AF-A0A7S3I8W4-F1
#
_cell.length_a   1.000
_cell.length_b   1.000
_cell.length_c   1.000
_cell.angle_alpha   90.00
_cell.angle_beta   90.00
_cell.angle_gamma   90.00
#
_symmetry.space_group_name_H-M   'P 1'
#
loop_
_entity.id
_entity.type
_entity.pdbx_description
1 polymer ?
#
loop_
_entity_poly.entity_id
_entity_poly.type
_entity_poly.pdbx_seq_one_letter_code
_entity_poly.pdbx_strand_id
1 'polypeptide(L)'
;GIKLHRGFLEAWRVMRAPLIDKIEALMSRTPSGEGAPSPESIASSRLKLYVTGHSMGGAIGQLASWELAHRLRGRRSENRYGIHRTYTFAAPRVGNCAFAQHFG
;
A
#
# COMPACT_ATOMS: atom_id res chain seq x y z
N GLY A 1 21.40 -8.67 0.20
CA GLY A 1 20.03 -8.89 -0.30
C GLY A 1 18.99 -8.67 0.80
N ILE A 2 17.76 -8.32 0.43
CA ILE A 2 16.62 -8.16 1.34
C ILE A 2 16.25 -9.53 1.94
N LYS A 3 16.05 -9.58 3.26
CA LYS A 3 15.58 -10.77 3.99
C LYS A 3 14.38 -10.37 4.87
N LEU A 4 13.33 -11.20 4.85
CA LEU A 4 12.07 -10.96 5.56
C LEU A 4 11.79 -12.10 6.55
N HIS A 5 11.05 -11.81 7.61
CA HIS A 5 10.56 -12.82 8.55
C HIS A 5 9.58 -13.76 7.84
N ARG A 6 9.91 -15.06 7.83
CA ARG A 6 9.20 -16.08 7.06
C ARG A 6 7.69 -16.11 7.37
N GLY A 7 7.32 -16.14 8.64
CA GLY A 7 5.92 -16.25 9.05
C GLY A 7 5.06 -15.06 8.60
N PHE A 8 5.60 -13.84 8.60
CA PHE A 8 4.85 -12.66 8.14
C PHE A 8 4.72 -12.66 6.61
N LEU A 9 5.75 -13.11 5.91
CA LEU A 9 5.72 -13.24 4.46
C LEU A 9 4.72 -14.30 4.00
N GLU A 10 4.67 -15.45 4.68
CA GLU A 10 3.69 -16.50 4.41
C GLU A 10 2.26 -16.02 4.68
N ALA A 11 2.04 -15.37 5.83
CA ALA A 11 0.73 -14.79 6.15
C ALA A 11 0.28 -13.74 5.12
N TRP A 12 1.21 -12.87 4.67
CA TRP A 12 0.91 -11.91 3.61
C TRP A 12 0.55 -12.61 2.29
N ARG A 13 1.31 -13.62 1.88
CA ARG A 13 1.09 -14.34 0.60
C ARG A 13 -0.31 -14.95 0.49
N VAL A 14 -0.87 -15.45 1.59
CA VAL A 14 -2.23 -16.02 1.61
C VAL A 14 -3.30 -14.97 1.27
N MET A 15 -3.14 -13.74 1.75
CA MET A 15 -4.14 -12.68 1.58
C MET A 15 -3.84 -11.73 0.42
N ARG A 16 -2.62 -11.78 -0.12
CA ARG A 16 -2.07 -10.83 -1.10
C ARG A 16 -2.98 -10.64 -2.31
N ALA A 17 -3.31 -11.73 -3.02
CA ALA A 17 -4.07 -11.64 -4.27
C ALA A 17 -5.46 -11.02 -4.08
N PRO A 18 -6.34 -11.57 -3.21
CA PRO A 18 -7.69 -11.01 -3.06
C PRO A 18 -7.68 -9.57 -2.51
N LEU A 19 -6.71 -9.21 -1.66
CA LEU A 19 -6.62 -7.86 -1.12
C LEU A 19 -6.18 -6.85 -2.19
N ILE A 20 -5.16 -7.18 -2.98
CA ILE A 20 -4.67 -6.30 -4.04
C ILE A 20 -5.76 -6.12 -5.12
N ASP A 21 -6.41 -7.19 -5.56
CA ASP A 21 -7.48 -7.10 -6.57
C ASP A 21 -8.63 -6.22 -6.08
N LYS A 22 -8.99 -6.33 -4.79
CA LYS A 22 -10.02 -5.48 -4.19
C LYS A 22 -9.60 -4.02 -4.12
N ILE A 23 -8.36 -3.73 -3.75
CA ILE A 23 -7.81 -2.36 -3.73
C ILE A 23 -7.83 -1.78 -5.15
N GLU A 24 -7.36 -2.53 -6.15
CA GLU A 24 -7.35 -2.09 -7.54
C GLU A 24 -8.77 -1.82 -8.06
N ALA A 25 -9.74 -2.69 -7.73
CA ALA A 25 -11.14 -2.49 -8.07
C ALA A 25 -11.79 -1.28 -7.38
N LEU A 26 -11.44 -0.98 -6.13
CA LEU A 26 -11.97 0.21 -5.43
C LEU A 26 -11.38 1.50 -6.00
N MET A 27 -10.08 1.48 -6.32
CA MET A 27 -9.37 2.62 -6.88
C MET A 27 -9.78 2.92 -8.33
N SER A 28 -10.19 1.90 -9.11
CA SER A 28 -10.68 2.08 -10.48
C SER A 28 -12.12 2.61 -10.54
N ARG A 29 -12.94 2.32 -9.53
CA ARG A 29 -14.37 2.70 -9.44
C ARG A 29 -14.61 4.11 -8.92
N THR A 30 -13.57 4.86 -8.55
CA THR A 30 -13.74 6.25 -8.10
C THR A 30 -13.75 7.14 -9.34
N PRO A 31 -14.92 7.67 -9.77
CA PRO A 31 -14.97 8.63 -10.86
C PRO A 31 -14.24 9.91 -10.43
N SER A 32 -13.43 10.44 -11.32
CA SER A 32 -13.11 11.87 -11.34
C SER A 32 -14.44 12.61 -11.26
N GLY A 33 -14.72 13.33 -10.16
CA GLY A 33 -16.04 13.94 -9.93
C GLY A 33 -16.58 14.65 -11.18
N GLU A 34 -17.84 14.39 -11.52
CA GLU A 34 -18.50 14.99 -12.68
C GLU A 34 -18.59 16.52 -12.50
N GLY A 35 -17.86 17.24 -13.35
CA GLY A 35 -17.75 18.70 -13.36
C GLY A 35 -16.38 19.12 -13.89
N ALA A 36 -16.31 20.16 -14.72
CA ALA A 36 -15.06 20.62 -15.34
C ALA A 36 -13.92 20.70 -14.30
N PRO A 37 -12.78 20.04 -14.51
CA PRO A 37 -11.78 19.86 -13.47
C PRO A 37 -11.12 21.20 -13.15
N SER A 38 -11.33 21.70 -11.93
CA SER A 38 -10.38 22.65 -11.34
C SER A 38 -9.15 21.84 -10.88
N PRO A 39 -7.93 22.43 -10.89
CA PRO A 39 -6.74 21.79 -10.31
C PRO A 39 -6.97 21.30 -8.87
N GLU A 40 -7.89 21.94 -8.15
CA GLU A 40 -8.28 21.64 -6.78
C GLU A 40 -9.21 20.42 -6.67
N SER A 41 -10.08 20.17 -7.67
CA SER A 41 -11.00 19.01 -7.67
C SER A 41 -10.31 17.69 -8.04
N ILE A 42 -9.23 17.74 -8.81
CA ILE A 42 -8.37 16.58 -9.13
C ILE A 42 -7.64 16.08 -7.88
N ALA A 43 -7.26 16.97 -6.96
CA ALA A 43 -6.63 16.60 -5.70
C ALA A 43 -7.63 16.01 -4.69
N SER A 44 -8.89 16.47 -4.73
CA SER A 44 -9.95 16.06 -3.80
C SER A 44 -10.63 14.71 -4.16
N SER A 45 -10.52 14.28 -5.43
CA SER A 45 -11.15 13.05 -5.94
C SER A 45 -10.28 11.78 -5.84
N ARG A 46 -9.05 11.87 -5.34
CA ARG A 46 -8.17 10.71 -5.16
C ARG A 46 -8.42 10.05 -3.80
N LEU A 47 -8.85 8.78 -3.82
CA LEU A 47 -8.96 7.97 -2.60
C LEU A 47 -7.63 7.92 -1.85
N LYS A 48 -7.69 8.23 -0.55
CA LYS A 48 -6.54 8.13 0.35
C LYS A 48 -6.46 6.69 0.85
N LEU A 49 -5.35 6.02 0.58
CA LEU A 49 -5.09 4.68 1.09
C LEU A 49 -4.27 4.75 2.37
N TYR A 50 -4.81 4.14 3.44
CA TYR A 50 -4.13 3.97 4.71
C TYR A 50 -3.95 2.49 5.00
N VAL A 51 -2.72 2.10 5.28
CA VAL A 51 -2.39 0.74 5.73
C VAL A 51 -2.12 0.80 7.22
N THR A 52 -2.89 0.04 8.00
CA THR A 52 -2.77 0.00 9.46
C THR A 52 -2.71 -1.42 9.99
N GLY A 53 -2.15 -1.59 11.18
CA GLY A 53 -2.13 -2.87 11.87
C GLY A 53 -1.46 -2.80 13.23
N HIS A 54 -1.88 -3.69 14.13
CA HIS A 54 -1.31 -3.86 15.46
C HIS A 54 -0.56 -5.20 15.57
N SER A 55 0.54 -5.25 16.32
CA SER A 55 1.32 -6.47 16.56
C SER A 55 1.68 -7.17 15.23
N MET A 56 1.39 -8.47 15.09
CA MET A 56 1.57 -9.22 13.83
C MET A 56 0.90 -8.54 12.63
N GLY A 57 -0.28 -7.93 12.82
CA GLY A 57 -0.98 -7.20 11.76
C GLY A 57 -0.19 -5.98 11.27
N GLY A 58 0.57 -5.32 12.16
CA GLY A 58 1.46 -4.23 11.77
C GLY A 58 2.62 -4.70 10.90
N ALA A 59 3.20 -5.86 11.21
CA ALA A 59 4.25 -6.46 10.38
C ALA A 59 3.74 -6.84 8.98
N ILE A 60 2.55 -7.45 8.89
CA ILE A 60 1.91 -7.78 7.61
C ILE A 60 1.54 -6.49 6.86
N GLY A 61 1.05 -5.46 7.56
CA GLY A 61 0.75 -4.14 6.99
C GLY A 61 1.97 -3.48 6.35
N GLN A 62 3.17 -3.59 6.95
CA GLN A 62 4.41 -3.10 6.32
C GLN A 62 4.73 -3.87 5.03
N LEU A 63 4.54 -5.19 4.98
CA LEU A 63 4.74 -5.97 3.75
C LEU A 63 3.74 -5.58 2.66
N ALA A 64 2.47 -5.41 3.02
CA ALA A 64 1.44 -4.94 2.10
C ALA A 64 1.77 -3.55 1.54
N SER A 65 2.17 -2.63 2.42
CA SER A 65 2.60 -1.27 2.06
C SER A 65 3.78 -1.26 1.11
N TRP A 66 4.78 -2.10 1.37
CA TRP A 66 5.97 -2.23 0.53
C TRP A 66 5.61 -2.72 -0.88
N GLU A 67 4.75 -3.73 -0.98
CA GLU A 67 4.28 -4.24 -2.26
C GLU A 67 3.44 -3.22 -3.04
N LEU A 68 2.51 -2.55 -2.36
CA LEU A 68 1.72 -1.47 -2.93
C LEU A 68 2.66 -0.41 -3.53
N ALA A 69 3.64 0.08 -2.77
CA ALA A 69 4.60 1.08 -3.27
C ALA A 69 5.31 0.64 -4.56
N HIS A 70 5.68 -0.64 -4.68
CA HIS A 70 6.35 -1.17 -5.87
C HIS A 70 5.42 -1.29 -7.07
N ARG A 71 4.19 -1.80 -6.87
CA ARG A 71 3.19 -1.90 -7.94
C ARG A 71 2.78 -0.52 -8.48
N LEU A 72 2.72 0.48 -7.60
CA LEU A 72 2.37 1.85 -7.96
C LEU A 72 3.46 2.56 -8.77
N ARG A 73 4.74 2.29 -8.50
CA ARG A 73 5.87 2.85 -9.27
C ARG A 73 5.86 2.44 -10.75
N GLY A 74 5.34 1.24 -11.06
CA GLY A 74 5.24 0.73 -12.43
C GLY A 74 4.14 1.39 -13.28
N ARG A 75 3.14 2.04 -12.65
CA ARG A 75 1.97 2.63 -13.33
C ARG A 75 2.02 4.16 -13.34
N ARG A 76 3.20 4.73 -13.59
CA ARG A 76 3.50 6.17 -13.43
C ARG A 76 2.58 7.11 -14.24
N SER A 77 2.07 6.68 -15.40
CA SER A 77 1.10 7.42 -16.21
C SER A 77 -0.35 7.29 -15.72
N GLU A 78 -0.65 6.30 -14.88
CA GLU A 78 -1.98 5.99 -14.32
C GLU A 78 -1.97 6.12 -12.79
N ASN A 79 -1.14 7.01 -12.24
CA ASN A 79 -0.99 7.16 -10.79
C ASN A 79 -2.24 7.84 -10.18
N ARG A 80 -3.36 7.10 -10.19
CA ARG A 80 -4.61 7.37 -9.49
C ARG A 80 -4.47 7.06 -8.00
N TYR A 81 -3.53 6.18 -7.68
CA TYR A 81 -3.12 5.83 -6.34
C TYR A 81 -2.27 6.97 -5.78
N GLY A 82 -2.88 7.86 -5.00
CA GLY A 82 -2.10 8.81 -4.21
C GLY A 82 -1.05 8.08 -3.36
N ILE A 83 -0.05 8.81 -2.85
CA ILE A 83 0.90 8.27 -1.87
C ILE A 83 0.10 7.64 -0.72
N HIS A 84 0.18 6.32 -0.53
CA HIS A 84 -0.47 5.65 0.60
C HIS A 84 0.36 5.88 1.86
N ARG A 85 -0.32 5.97 3.01
CA ARG A 85 0.34 6.13 4.31
C ARG A 85 0.27 4.83 5.10
N THR A 86 1.27 4.58 5.93
CA THR A 86 1.34 3.38 6.76
C THR A 86 1.53 3.75 8.22
N TYR A 87 0.63 3.26 9.08
CA TYR A 87 0.65 3.49 10.51
C TYR A 87 0.56 2.15 11.22
N THR A 88 1.59 1.76 11.96
CA THR A 88 1.59 0.47 12.66
C THR A 88 1.87 0.64 14.13
N PHE A 89 1.22 -0.19 14.95
CA PHE A 89 1.27 -0.11 16.40
C PHE A 89 1.86 -1.41 16.96
N ALA A 90 2.90 -1.31 17.79
CA ALA A 90 3.60 -2.46 18.37
C ALA A 90 4.03 -3.53 17.34
N ALA A 91 4.36 -3.12 16.11
CA ALA A 91 4.73 -4.04 15.05
C ALA A 91 6.13 -4.64 15.31
N PRO A 92 6.31 -5.97 15.24
CA PRO A 92 7.63 -6.56 15.32
C PRO A 92 8.45 -6.25 14.06
N ARG A 93 9.77 -6.42 14.16
CA ARG A 93 10.68 -6.22 13.01
C ARG A 93 10.35 -7.20 11.87
N VAL A 94 10.20 -6.66 10.67
CA VAL A 94 9.74 -7.41 9.48
C VAL A 94 10.89 -8.01 8.67
N GLY A 95 12.04 -7.35 8.65
CA GLY A 95 13.18 -7.76 7.83
C GLY A 95 14.52 -7.26 8.35
N ASN A 96 15.58 -7.56 7.59
CA ASN A 96 16.95 -7.13 7.90
C ASN A 96 17.18 -5.64 7.60
N CYS A 97 18.39 -5.14 7.88
CA CYS A 97 18.79 -3.75 7.61
C CYS A 97 18.56 -3.35 6.15
N ALA A 98 18.80 -4.26 5.20
CA ALA A 98 18.55 -4.00 3.78
C ALA A 98 17.05 -3.78 3.49
N PHE A 99 16.14 -4.52 4.13
CA PHE A 99 14.70 -4.23 4.04
C PHE A 99 14.39 -2.85 4.63
N ALA A 100 14.90 -2.54 5.82
CA ALA A 100 14.64 -1.26 6.48
C ALA A 100 15.07 -0.05 5.63
N GLN A 101 16.23 -0.13 4.97
CA GLN A 101 16.73 0.90 4.05
C GLN A 101 15.87 1.08 2.79
N HIS A 102 15.20 0.02 2.33
CA HIS A 102 14.33 0.08 1.15
C HIS A 102 12.87 0.44 1.48
N PHE A 103 12.45 0.22 2.73
CA PHE A 103 11.09 0.48 3.18
C PHE A 103 10.89 1.93 3.64
N GLY A 104 11.87 2.49 4.36
CA GLY A 104 11.90 3.91 4.74
C GLY A 104 12.17 4.83 3.54
#